data_AF-A0A6L9EYK7-F1
#
_entry.id   AF-A0A6L9EYK7-F1
#
_cell.length_a   1.000
_cell.length_b   1.000
_cell.length_c   1.000
_cell.angle_alpha   90.00
_cell.angle_beta   90.00
_cell.angle_gamma   90.00
#
_symmetry.space_group_name_H-M   'P 1'
#
loop_
_entity.id
_entity.type
_entity.pdbx_description
1 polymer ?
#
loop_
_entity_poly.entity_id
_entity_poly.type
_entity_poly.pdbx_seq_one_letter_code
_entity_poly.pdbx_strand_id
1 'polypeptide(L)'
;MKIDFNLDFLYYQEKQILDATDPKMDELRPDIESFETYLKTTSILNIVALIVKSYSNNYPQEKYWYTKLLVENAYKINVEYPDNLDEEADLYAITEEIERNDIKHLILRRFDDFKNNSYFLNSLELAFIEPQNLDKLSEAIQRELGNISFSINNTNQQVIFSVDNSPISEIILKPDSFLLNINPNKRVRYFGG
;
A
#
# COMPACT_ATOMS: atom_id res chain seq x y z
N MET A 1 1.96 16.50 1.71
CA MET A 1 3.33 15.97 1.53
C MET A 1 3.97 16.56 0.26
N LYS A 2 5.31 16.67 0.17
CA LYS A 2 6.02 17.04 -1.08
C LYS A 2 6.86 15.85 -1.54
N ILE A 3 6.60 15.36 -2.76
CA ILE A 3 7.38 14.35 -3.45
C ILE A 3 7.94 14.97 -4.73
N ASP A 4 9.08 14.46 -5.20
CA ASP A 4 9.80 14.91 -6.39
C ASP A 4 9.81 13.87 -7.52
N PHE A 5 8.98 12.83 -7.40
CA PHE A 5 8.79 11.76 -8.38
C PHE A 5 7.32 11.61 -8.78
N ASN A 6 7.07 11.03 -9.96
CA ASN A 6 5.73 10.73 -10.45
C ASN A 6 5.25 9.35 -9.99
N LEU A 7 3.93 9.18 -9.90
CA LEU A 7 3.31 7.92 -9.46
C LEU A 7 2.76 7.08 -10.62
N ASP A 8 3.05 7.44 -11.87
CA ASP A 8 2.49 6.78 -13.06
C ASP A 8 2.79 5.28 -13.09
N PHE A 9 3.95 4.87 -12.57
CA PHE A 9 4.34 3.46 -12.47
C PHE A 9 3.37 2.62 -11.62
N LEU A 10 2.70 3.23 -10.63
CA LEU A 10 1.69 2.54 -9.83
C LEU A 10 0.51 2.09 -10.68
N TYR A 11 0.21 2.78 -11.78
CA TYR A 11 -0.96 2.53 -12.63
C TYR A 11 -0.60 1.97 -14.00
N TYR A 12 0.69 1.84 -14.30
CA TYR A 12 1.14 1.40 -15.61
C TYR A 12 1.17 -0.13 -15.71
N GLN A 13 0.41 -0.68 -16.65
CA GLN A 13 0.49 -2.09 -16.98
C GLN A 13 1.69 -2.34 -17.90
N GLU A 14 2.73 -2.95 -17.33
CA GLU A 14 3.93 -3.38 -18.06
C GLU A 14 3.57 -4.32 -19.22
N LYS A 15 4.17 -4.07 -20.38
CA LYS A 15 4.02 -4.87 -21.57
C LYS A 15 5.03 -6.01 -21.57
N GLN A 16 4.55 -7.22 -21.77
CA GLN A 16 5.42 -8.35 -22.09
C GLN A 16 5.98 -8.16 -23.50
N ILE A 17 7.30 -8.01 -23.60
CA ILE A 17 8.03 -7.96 -24.87
C ILE A 17 9.03 -9.11 -24.86
N LEU A 18 9.01 -9.93 -25.91
CA LEU A 18 9.94 -11.05 -26.02
C LEU A 18 11.39 -10.51 -26.10
N ASP A 19 12.26 -10.99 -25.21
CA ASP A 19 13.68 -10.66 -25.12
C ASP A 19 14.02 -9.16 -24.97
N ALA A 20 13.07 -8.33 -24.52
CA ALA A 20 13.29 -6.91 -24.29
C ALA A 20 12.53 -6.38 -23.06
N THR A 21 13.06 -5.32 -22.46
CA THR A 21 12.38 -4.56 -21.42
C THR A 21 11.33 -3.65 -22.05
N ASP A 22 10.20 -3.46 -21.36
CA ASP A 22 9.24 -2.42 -21.74
C ASP A 22 9.91 -1.03 -21.69
N PRO A 23 10.04 -0.30 -22.83
CA PRO A 23 10.67 1.01 -22.84
C PRO A 23 10.00 1.99 -21.89
N LYS A 24 8.70 1.84 -21.62
CA LYS A 24 8.00 2.71 -20.68
C LYS A 24 8.41 2.43 -19.24
N MET A 25 8.73 1.18 -18.90
CA MET A 25 9.29 0.84 -17.59
C MET A 25 10.70 1.38 -17.43
N ASP A 26 11.50 1.39 -18.49
CA ASP A 26 12.81 2.06 -18.48
C ASP A 26 12.71 3.57 -18.23
N GLU A 27 11.70 4.24 -18.82
CA GLU A 27 11.40 5.65 -18.55
C GLU A 27 10.92 5.90 -17.11
N LEU A 28 10.14 4.98 -16.54
CA LEU A 28 9.56 5.10 -15.20
C LEU A 28 10.52 4.69 -14.09
N ARG A 29 11.61 3.98 -14.40
CA ARG A 29 12.57 3.47 -13.42
C ARG A 29 13.12 4.55 -12.47
N PRO A 30 13.51 5.76 -12.89
CA PRO A 30 13.96 6.79 -11.96
C PRO A 30 12.89 7.15 -10.91
N ASP A 31 11.62 7.24 -11.31
CA ASP A 31 10.52 7.50 -10.38
C ASP A 31 10.31 6.33 -9.40
N ILE A 32 10.49 5.08 -9.86
CA ILE A 32 10.42 3.88 -9.01
C ILE A 32 11.56 3.86 -7.97
N GLU A 33 12.79 4.21 -8.37
CA GLU A 33 13.95 4.29 -7.48
C GLU A 33 13.80 5.42 -6.46
N SER A 34 13.28 6.58 -6.87
CA SER A 34 12.95 7.69 -5.98
C SER A 34 11.83 7.32 -5.00
N PHE A 35 10.79 6.60 -5.45
CA PHE A 35 9.74 6.09 -4.58
C PHE A 35 10.28 5.12 -3.53
N GLU A 36 11.12 4.17 -3.93
CA GLU A 36 11.77 3.23 -3.01
C GLU A 36 12.62 3.97 -1.96
N THR A 37 13.44 4.93 -2.39
CA THR A 37 14.25 5.77 -1.51
C THR A 37 13.36 6.56 -0.54
N TYR A 38 12.24 7.11 -1.03
CA TYR A 38 11.27 7.82 -0.21
C TYR A 38 10.68 6.91 0.87
N LEU A 39 10.22 5.71 0.49
CA LEU A 39 9.66 4.75 1.44
C LEU A 39 10.66 4.36 2.52
N LYS A 40 11.95 4.24 2.22
CA LYS A 40 12.98 3.86 3.20
C LYS A 40 13.34 4.97 4.18
N THR A 41 13.23 6.22 3.77
CA THR A 41 13.82 7.35 4.52
C THR A 41 12.80 8.30 5.15
N THR A 42 11.55 8.30 4.67
CA THR A 42 10.51 9.20 5.16
C THR A 42 9.90 8.73 6.48
N SER A 43 8.98 9.51 7.08
CA SER A 43 8.25 9.13 8.29
C SER A 43 7.02 8.25 7.99
N ILE A 44 6.56 7.45 8.97
CA ILE A 44 5.29 6.69 8.87
C ILE A 44 4.12 7.58 8.43
N LEU A 45 4.01 8.79 9.00
CA LEU A 45 2.98 9.76 8.62
C LEU A 45 2.95 10.03 7.11
N ASN A 46 4.12 10.18 6.52
CA ASN A 46 4.27 10.44 5.09
C ASN A 46 4.02 9.19 4.24
N ILE A 47 4.39 8.00 4.71
CA ILE A 47 4.05 6.73 4.04
C ILE A 47 2.54 6.56 4.00
N VAL A 48 1.86 6.69 5.13
CA VAL A 48 0.39 6.61 5.24
C VAL A 48 -0.27 7.63 4.32
N ALA A 49 0.21 8.88 4.33
CA ALA A 49 -0.28 9.93 3.43
C ALA A 49 -0.12 9.54 1.95
N LEU A 50 1.04 8.99 1.56
CA LEU A 50 1.29 8.57 0.17
C LEU A 50 0.43 7.37 -0.23
N ILE A 51 0.22 6.39 0.66
CA ILE A 51 -0.69 5.27 0.43
C ILE A 51 -2.09 5.81 0.15
N VAL A 52 -2.63 6.63 1.05
CA VAL A 52 -3.97 7.22 0.86
C VAL A 52 -4.03 7.98 -0.46
N LYS A 53 -3.08 8.89 -0.73
CA LYS A 53 -3.02 9.63 -1.99
C LYS A 53 -3.07 8.73 -3.23
N SER A 54 -2.35 7.60 -3.20
CA SER A 54 -2.29 6.67 -4.33
C SER A 54 -3.59 5.93 -4.59
N TYR A 55 -4.33 5.58 -3.53
CA TYR A 55 -5.61 4.88 -3.65
C TYR A 55 -6.82 5.83 -3.74
N SER A 56 -6.66 7.12 -3.44
CA SER A 56 -7.75 8.11 -3.40
C SER A 56 -8.59 8.13 -4.69
N ASN A 57 -7.94 8.21 -5.85
CA ASN A 57 -8.62 8.42 -7.14
C ASN A 57 -8.50 7.23 -8.10
N ASN A 58 -7.42 6.46 -8.00
CA ASN A 58 -7.11 5.34 -8.88
C ASN A 58 -6.77 4.11 -8.02
N TYR A 59 -6.91 2.92 -8.59
CA TYR A 59 -6.52 1.68 -7.93
C TYR A 59 -5.09 1.33 -8.37
N PRO A 60 -4.04 1.57 -7.57
CA PRO A 60 -2.65 1.28 -7.94
C PRO A 60 -2.33 -0.22 -7.86
N GLN A 61 -1.22 -0.62 -8.47
CA GLN A 61 -0.59 -1.93 -8.30
C GLN A 61 0.03 -2.04 -6.91
N GLU A 62 -0.49 -2.97 -6.10
CA GLU A 62 -0.10 -3.17 -4.72
C GLU A 62 1.32 -3.74 -4.58
N LYS A 63 1.85 -4.42 -5.63
CA LYS A 63 3.19 -5.01 -5.62
C LYS A 63 4.29 -4.02 -5.26
N TYR A 64 4.17 -2.76 -5.65
CA TYR A 64 5.17 -1.73 -5.34
C TYR A 64 5.20 -1.40 -3.84
N TRP A 65 4.06 -1.42 -3.17
CA TRP A 65 3.99 -1.19 -1.72
C TRP A 65 4.65 -2.32 -0.94
N TYR A 66 4.53 -3.56 -1.41
CA TYR A 66 5.17 -4.71 -0.79
C TYR A 66 6.68 -4.75 -1.10
N THR A 67 7.02 -4.92 -2.38
CA THR A 67 8.40 -5.20 -2.82
C THR A 67 9.39 -4.08 -2.49
N LYS A 68 8.96 -2.82 -2.43
CA LYS A 68 9.84 -1.68 -2.16
C LYS A 68 10.09 -1.42 -0.67
N LEU A 69 9.41 -2.14 0.22
CA LEU A 69 9.67 -2.12 1.65
C LEU A 69 10.55 -3.27 2.12
N LEU A 70 10.76 -4.31 1.30
CA LEU A 70 11.51 -5.50 1.71
C LEU A 70 13.02 -5.26 1.70
N VAL A 71 13.72 -5.90 2.64
CA VAL A 71 15.18 -6.01 2.62
C VAL A 71 15.66 -6.87 1.45
N GLU A 72 16.91 -6.67 1.06
CA GLU A 72 17.57 -7.57 0.12
C GLU A 72 17.57 -9.00 0.70
N ASN A 73 17.09 -9.96 -0.10
CA ASN A 73 16.96 -11.36 0.28
C ASN A 73 15.89 -11.67 1.35
N ALA A 74 14.84 -10.86 1.49
CA ALA A 74 13.68 -11.18 2.34
C ALA A 74 13.17 -12.63 2.11
N TYR A 75 13.16 -13.12 0.86
CA TYR A 75 12.80 -14.50 0.51
C TYR A 75 13.62 -15.63 1.17
N LYS A 76 14.74 -15.31 1.82
CA LYS A 76 15.56 -16.28 2.58
C LYS A 76 15.22 -16.34 4.06
N ILE A 77 14.39 -15.43 4.54
CA ILE A 77 13.98 -15.35 5.94
C ILE A 77 12.78 -16.30 6.10
N ASN A 78 12.90 -17.25 7.03
CA ASN A 78 11.79 -18.13 7.34
C ASN A 78 10.79 -17.38 8.22
N VAL A 79 9.59 -17.16 7.70
CA VAL A 79 8.50 -16.48 8.39
C VAL A 79 7.35 -17.44 8.60
N GLU A 80 6.82 -17.45 9.82
CA GLU A 80 5.59 -18.15 10.15
C GLU A 80 4.41 -17.23 9.82
N TYR A 81 3.58 -17.63 8.87
CA TYR A 81 2.38 -16.89 8.52
C TYR A 81 1.36 -16.97 9.66
N PRO A 82 0.75 -15.84 10.07
CA PRO A 82 -0.36 -15.85 11.01
C PRO A 82 -1.51 -16.74 10.54
N ASP A 83 -2.12 -17.50 11.45
CA ASP A 83 -3.22 -18.45 11.17
C ASP A 83 -4.41 -17.84 10.41
N ASN A 84 -4.58 -16.52 10.48
CA ASN A 84 -5.68 -15.79 9.85
C ASN A 84 -5.34 -15.21 8.46
N LEU A 85 -4.15 -15.51 7.92
CA LEU A 85 -3.72 -15.14 6.58
C LEU A 85 -3.63 -16.38 5.69
N ASP A 86 -3.92 -16.19 4.41
CA ASP A 86 -3.75 -17.22 3.39
C ASP A 86 -2.33 -17.12 2.81
N GLU A 87 -1.46 -18.09 3.07
CA GLU A 87 -0.07 -18.07 2.58
C GLU A 87 0.04 -18.13 1.05
N GLU A 88 -0.97 -18.68 0.36
CA GLU A 88 -0.97 -18.76 -1.11
C GLU A 88 -1.44 -17.44 -1.74
N ALA A 89 -2.36 -16.73 -1.08
CA ALA A 89 -3.00 -15.55 -1.63
C ALA A 89 -2.52 -14.23 -1.01
N ASP A 90 -2.27 -14.13 0.29
CA ASP A 90 -1.89 -12.88 0.95
C ASP A 90 -0.40 -12.57 0.79
N LEU A 91 0.00 -11.34 1.12
CA LEU A 91 1.41 -10.99 1.31
C LEU A 91 1.61 -10.51 2.73
N TYR A 92 2.59 -11.08 3.41
CA TYR A 92 2.96 -10.76 4.78
C TYR A 92 4.47 -10.54 4.87
N ALA A 93 4.86 -9.43 5.49
CA ALA A 93 6.25 -9.16 5.83
C ALA A 93 6.36 -8.72 7.29
N ILE A 94 7.36 -9.26 7.99
CA ILE A 94 7.68 -8.90 9.39
C ILE A 94 8.85 -7.93 9.46
N THR A 95 9.12 -7.38 10.65
CA THR A 95 10.24 -6.46 10.92
C THR A 95 11.57 -6.92 10.30
N GLU A 96 11.88 -8.20 10.36
CA GLU A 96 13.12 -8.79 9.85
C GLU A 96 13.21 -8.77 8.32
N GLU A 97 12.06 -8.79 7.64
CA GLU A 97 11.95 -8.71 6.18
C GLU A 97 11.79 -7.28 5.66
N ILE A 98 11.50 -6.31 6.53
CA ILE A 98 11.22 -4.93 6.14
C ILE A 98 12.45 -4.06 6.41
N GLU A 99 12.85 -3.21 5.45
CA GLU A 99 14.06 -2.38 5.55
C GLU A 99 13.94 -1.25 6.59
N ARG A 100 12.76 -1.09 7.19
CA ARG A 100 12.44 -0.08 8.18
C ARG A 100 12.31 -0.69 9.57
N ASN A 101 12.90 -0.01 10.55
CA ASN A 101 12.87 -0.41 11.96
C ASN A 101 11.70 0.22 12.76
N ASP A 102 10.77 0.90 12.11
CA ASP A 102 9.57 1.49 12.72
C ASP A 102 8.26 0.81 12.28
N ILE A 103 8.34 -0.17 11.37
CA ILE A 103 7.23 -1.01 10.94
C ILE A 103 7.41 -2.40 11.56
N LYS A 104 6.38 -2.86 12.27
CA LYS A 104 6.34 -4.17 12.92
C LYS A 104 5.99 -5.27 11.90
N HIS A 105 4.98 -5.00 11.09
CA HIS A 105 4.57 -5.87 9.99
C HIS A 105 3.78 -5.11 8.94
N LEU A 106 3.77 -5.67 7.73
CA LEU A 106 2.95 -5.26 6.60
C LEU A 106 2.11 -6.46 6.16
N ILE A 107 0.80 -6.25 6.00
CA ILE A 107 -0.11 -7.26 5.45
C ILE A 107 -0.83 -6.66 4.25
N LEU A 108 -0.77 -7.32 3.10
CA LEU A 108 -1.66 -7.07 1.97
C LEU A 108 -2.55 -8.29 1.81
N ARG A 109 -3.79 -8.18 2.28
CA ARG A 109 -4.77 -9.23 2.06
C ARG A 109 -5.25 -9.17 0.63
N ARG A 110 -5.16 -10.28 -0.09
CA ARG A 110 -5.60 -10.36 -1.49
C ARG A 110 -6.75 -11.34 -1.62
N PHE A 111 -7.45 -11.21 -2.72
CA PHE A 111 -8.46 -12.15 -3.19
C PHE A 111 -7.94 -12.73 -4.50
N ASP A 112 -7.82 -14.05 -4.54
CA ASP A 112 -7.55 -14.78 -5.78
C ASP A 112 -8.83 -14.83 -6.63
N ASP A 113 -8.82 -14.10 -7.74
CA ASP A 113 -9.80 -14.24 -8.80
C ASP A 113 -9.29 -15.24 -9.85
N PHE A 114 -9.33 -16.52 -9.49
CA PHE A 114 -8.89 -17.62 -10.35
C PHE A 114 -9.51 -17.57 -11.75
N LYS A 115 -10.77 -17.13 -11.86
CA LYS A 115 -11.46 -17.02 -13.16
C LYS A 115 -10.77 -16.05 -14.11
N ASN A 116 -10.14 -15.02 -13.55
CA ASN A 116 -9.47 -13.95 -14.27
C ASN A 116 -7.94 -14.00 -14.14
N ASN A 117 -7.40 -15.06 -13.51
CA ASN A 117 -5.99 -15.28 -13.23
C ASN A 117 -5.32 -14.02 -12.64
N SER A 118 -5.90 -13.48 -11.57
CA SER A 118 -5.47 -12.20 -11.01
C SER A 118 -5.73 -12.14 -9.52
N TYR A 119 -4.82 -11.49 -8.79
CA TYR A 119 -5.02 -11.12 -7.41
C TYR A 119 -5.50 -9.68 -7.31
N PHE A 120 -6.45 -9.44 -6.41
CA PHE A 120 -6.90 -8.09 -6.07
C PHE A 120 -6.67 -7.82 -4.59
N LEU A 121 -6.17 -6.65 -4.25
CA LEU A 121 -6.07 -6.17 -2.88
C LEU A 121 -7.47 -6.01 -2.28
N ASN A 122 -7.69 -6.68 -1.15
CA ASN A 122 -8.82 -6.47 -0.26
C ASN A 122 -8.50 -5.38 0.77
N SER A 123 -7.34 -5.49 1.42
CA SER A 123 -6.92 -4.54 2.44
C SER A 123 -5.40 -4.47 2.57
N LEU A 124 -4.89 -3.32 2.98
CA LEU A 124 -3.50 -3.09 3.33
C LEU A 124 -3.41 -2.66 4.80
N GLU A 125 -2.65 -3.40 5.60
CA GLU A 125 -2.37 -3.09 7.00
C GLU A 125 -0.88 -2.79 7.20
N LEU A 126 -0.58 -1.70 7.89
CA LEU A 126 0.73 -1.39 8.44
C LEU A 126 0.62 -1.34 9.96
N ALA A 127 1.34 -2.23 10.65
CA ALA A 127 1.51 -2.14 12.09
C ALA A 127 2.83 -1.45 12.43
N PHE A 128 2.79 -0.59 13.45
CA PHE A 128 3.92 0.22 13.88
C PHE A 128 4.59 -0.41 15.09
N ILE A 129 5.91 -0.24 15.20
CA ILE A 129 6.63 -0.65 16.41
C ILE A 129 6.30 0.31 17.56
N GLU A 130 6.31 1.61 17.27
CA GLU A 130 5.98 2.66 18.24
C GLU A 130 4.63 3.32 17.93
N PRO A 131 3.81 3.65 18.96
CA PRO A 131 2.55 4.34 18.76
C PRO A 131 2.70 5.69 18.06
N GLN A 132 1.88 5.92 17.04
CA GLN A 132 1.82 7.15 16.25
C GLN A 132 0.78 8.13 16.80
N ASN A 133 0.98 9.41 16.50
CA ASN A 133 0.02 10.45 16.87
C ASN A 133 -1.19 10.40 15.92
N LEU A 134 -2.33 9.94 16.44
CA LEU A 134 -3.58 9.78 15.69
C LEU A 134 -4.09 11.07 15.06
N ASP A 135 -4.00 12.20 15.75
CA ASP A 135 -4.48 13.49 15.23
C ASP A 135 -3.67 13.90 13.98
N LYS A 136 -2.33 13.78 14.06
CA LYS A 136 -1.45 14.07 12.92
C LYS A 136 -1.67 13.13 11.73
N LEU A 137 -1.91 11.85 11.98
CA LEU A 137 -2.26 10.89 10.93
C LEU A 137 -3.61 11.23 10.30
N SER A 138 -4.62 11.51 11.13
CA SER A 138 -5.95 11.91 10.69
C SER A 138 -5.92 13.18 9.83
N GLU A 139 -5.17 14.22 10.24
CA GLU A 139 -4.98 15.45 9.47
C GLU A 139 -4.26 15.20 8.13
N ALA A 140 -3.28 14.28 8.11
CA ALA A 140 -2.59 13.91 6.88
C ALA A 140 -3.54 13.21 5.90
N ILE A 141 -4.38 12.30 6.39
CA ILE A 141 -5.34 11.55 5.57
C ILE A 141 -6.39 12.47 4.97
N GLN A 142 -6.99 13.36 5.78
CA GLN A 142 -7.97 14.34 5.29
C GLN A 142 -7.39 15.20 4.16
N ARG A 143 -6.13 15.60 4.29
CA ARG A 143 -5.44 16.40 3.26
C ARG A 143 -5.26 15.66 1.95
N GLU A 144 -4.90 14.38 2.00
CA GLU A 144 -4.63 13.58 0.80
C GLU A 144 -5.90 12.96 0.17
N LEU A 145 -7.00 12.86 0.93
CA LEU A 145 -8.34 12.63 0.38
C LEU A 145 -8.86 13.86 -0.38
N GLY A 146 -8.44 15.08 0.02
CA GLY A 146 -8.70 16.31 -0.71
C GLY A 146 -10.20 16.59 -0.87
N ASN A 147 -10.70 16.59 -2.11
CA ASN A 147 -12.10 16.88 -2.43
C ASN A 147 -13.01 15.64 -2.42
N ILE A 148 -12.47 14.45 -2.12
CA ILE A 148 -13.27 13.23 -2.02
C ILE A 148 -14.18 13.34 -0.80
N SER A 149 -15.46 12.98 -0.95
CA SER A 149 -16.40 12.96 0.16
C SER A 149 -16.08 11.79 1.09
N PHE A 150 -16.07 12.05 2.40
CA PHE A 150 -15.88 11.04 3.42
C PHE A 150 -16.61 11.45 4.70
N SER A 151 -16.85 10.47 5.57
CA SER A 151 -17.29 10.68 6.95
C SER A 151 -16.22 10.19 7.92
N ILE A 152 -16.14 10.82 9.09
CA ILE A 152 -15.20 10.45 10.15
C ILE A 152 -15.99 10.02 11.38
N ASN A 153 -15.66 8.83 11.89
CA ASN A 153 -16.08 8.39 13.22
C ASN A 153 -14.83 8.29 14.11
N ASN A 154 -14.78 9.11 15.16
CA ASN A 154 -13.65 9.18 16.07
C ASN A 154 -14.04 8.64 17.44
N THR A 155 -13.23 7.71 17.95
CA THR A 155 -13.32 7.18 19.32
C THR A 155 -11.97 7.35 20.00
N ASN A 156 -11.93 7.21 21.33
CA ASN A 156 -10.67 7.33 22.09
C ASN A 156 -9.58 6.31 21.67
N GLN A 157 -9.93 5.26 20.92
CA GLN A 157 -9.02 4.18 20.54
C GLN A 157 -8.70 4.14 19.05
N GLN A 158 -9.56 4.70 18.21
CA GLN A 158 -9.41 4.63 16.76
C GLN A 158 -10.18 5.75 16.04
N VAL A 159 -9.67 6.11 14.86
CA VAL A 159 -10.32 7.00 13.90
C VAL A 159 -10.69 6.18 12.67
N ILE A 160 -11.95 6.22 12.25
CA ILE A 160 -12.44 5.53 11.06
C ILE A 160 -12.89 6.56 10.04
N PHE A 161 -12.40 6.44 8.81
CA PHE A 161 -12.86 7.19 7.64
C PHE A 161 -13.68 6.25 6.76
N SER A 162 -14.93 6.60 6.46
CA SER A 162 -15.68 5.95 5.39
C SER A 162 -15.65 6.85 4.16
N VAL A 163 -15.14 6.35 3.04
CA VAL A 163 -14.79 7.17 1.86
C VAL A 163 -15.73 6.84 0.71
N ASP A 164 -16.35 7.88 0.14
CA ASP A 164 -17.33 7.72 -0.93
C ASP A 164 -16.69 7.82 -2.31
N ASN A 165 -17.18 7.02 -3.26
CA ASN A 165 -16.79 7.03 -4.67
C ASN A 165 -15.28 6.87 -4.95
N SER A 166 -14.50 6.37 -3.99
CA SER A 166 -13.07 6.12 -4.10
C SER A 166 -12.76 4.62 -4.23
N PRO A 167 -11.59 4.23 -4.80
CA PRO A 167 -11.01 2.91 -4.61
C PRO A 167 -10.79 2.53 -3.14
N ILE A 168 -10.67 3.53 -2.26
CA ILE A 168 -10.73 3.34 -0.81
C ILE A 168 -12.20 3.26 -0.40
N SER A 169 -12.55 2.24 0.37
CA SER A 169 -13.86 2.16 1.03
C SER A 169 -13.80 2.67 2.47
N GLU A 170 -12.74 2.32 3.19
CA GLU A 170 -12.57 2.66 4.59
C GLU A 170 -11.09 2.78 4.95
N ILE A 171 -10.78 3.66 5.89
CA ILE A 171 -9.46 3.75 6.53
C ILE A 171 -9.68 3.68 8.04
N ILE A 172 -8.97 2.78 8.72
CA ILE A 172 -8.99 2.66 10.17
C ILE A 172 -7.60 3.01 10.70
N LEU A 173 -7.54 3.96 11.61
CA LEU A 173 -6.34 4.37 12.33
C LEU A 173 -6.42 3.96 13.79
N LYS A 174 -5.37 3.33 14.29
CA LYS A 174 -5.09 3.12 15.71
C LYS A 174 -3.69 3.66 16.00
N PRO A 175 -3.34 3.89 17.28
CA PRO A 175 -1.98 4.35 17.60
C PRO A 175 -0.91 3.40 17.07
N ASP A 176 -1.18 2.10 17.04
CA ASP A 176 -0.24 1.05 16.65
C ASP A 176 -0.44 0.53 15.21
N SER A 177 -1.42 1.03 14.47
CA SER A 177 -1.72 0.49 13.14
C SER A 177 -2.50 1.43 12.21
N PHE A 178 -2.29 1.22 10.92
CA PHE A 178 -3.08 1.78 9.82
C PHE A 178 -3.65 0.63 9.00
N LEU A 179 -4.95 0.66 8.72
CA LEU A 179 -5.63 -0.29 7.85
C LEU A 179 -6.41 0.47 6.78
N LEU A 180 -6.23 0.09 5.51
CA LEU A 180 -6.95 0.60 4.37
C LEU A 180 -7.73 -0.54 3.71
N ASN A 181 -9.05 -0.39 3.62
CA ASN A 181 -9.95 -1.34 2.98
C ASN A 181 -10.33 -0.87 1.58
N ILE A 182 -10.19 -1.75 0.59
CA ILE A 182 -10.47 -1.46 -0.81
C ILE A 182 -11.94 -1.63 -1.14
N ASN A 183 -12.50 -0.67 -1.88
CA ASN A 183 -13.81 -0.79 -2.50
C ASN A 183 -13.79 -1.82 -3.64
N PRO A 184 -14.48 -2.97 -3.52
CA PRO A 184 -14.42 -4.02 -4.53
C PRO A 184 -14.90 -3.57 -5.91
N ASN A 185 -15.82 -2.61 -5.98
CA ASN A 185 -16.40 -2.10 -7.22
C ASN A 185 -15.45 -1.18 -8.02
N LYS A 186 -14.29 -0.84 -7.45
CA LYS A 186 -13.31 0.08 -8.03
C LYS A 186 -11.97 -0.60 -8.34
N ARG A 187 -11.88 -1.91 -8.15
CA ARG A 187 -10.70 -2.70 -8.46
C ARG A 187 -10.37 -2.62 -9.95
N VAL A 188 -9.09 -2.52 -10.25
CA VAL A 188 -8.55 -2.57 -11.61
C VAL A 188 -7.61 -3.74 -11.69
N ARG A 189 -7.75 -4.54 -12.75
CA ARG A 189 -6.83 -5.66 -13.00
C ARG A 189 -5.54 -5.14 -13.63
N TYR A 190 -4.43 -5.51 -13.04
CA TYR A 190 -3.10 -5.42 -13.64
C TYR A 190 -2.63 -6.86 -13.91
N PHE A 191 -2.41 -7.20 -15.17
CA PHE A 191 -2.16 -8.58 -15.58
C PHE A 191 -0.76 -9.07 -15.19
N GLY A 192 -0.69 -10.36 -14.85
CA GLY A 192 0.27 -11.29 -15.46
C GLY A 192 -0.35 -11.86 -16.74
N GLY A 193 0.37 -11.76 -17.86
CA GLY A 193 0.04 -12.47 -19.11
C GLY A 193 0.48 -13.92 -19.04
#